data_AF-G6Y978-F1
#
_entry.id   AF-G6Y978-F1
#
_cell.length_a   1.000
_cell.length_b   1.000
_cell.length_c   1.000
_cell.angle_alpha   90.00
_cell.angle_beta   90.00
_cell.angle_gamma   90.00
#
_symmetry.space_group_name_H-M   'P 1'
#
loop_
_entity.id
_entity.type
_entity.pdbx_description
1 polymer ?
#
loop_
_entity_poly.entity_id
_entity_poly.type
_entity_poly.pdbx_seq_one_letter_code
_entity_poly.pdbx_strand_id
1 'polypeptide(L)' 'MADFQKIRARAVKRKGGEAPLASLLGPMPDNAAVAKITDDRILSTMAERVFAAGFVWRVIEQKWPGFEEA' A
#
# COMPACT_ATOMS: atom_id res chain seq x y z
N MET A 1 -7.44 -18.52 4.12
CA MET A 1 -7.14 -17.12 4.49
C MET A 1 -7.93 -16.78 5.74
N ALA A 2 -7.37 -16.07 6.72
CA ALA A 2 -8.14 -15.68 7.91
C ALA A 2 -9.21 -14.65 7.54
N ASP A 3 -10.35 -14.67 8.24
CA ASP A 3 -11.41 -13.67 8.07
C ASP A 3 -10.89 -12.24 8.32
N PHE A 4 -11.31 -11.29 7.50
CA PHE A 4 -10.83 -9.91 7.57
C PHE A 4 -11.11 -9.27 8.95
N GLN A 5 -12.24 -9.57 9.58
CA GLN A 5 -12.57 -9.06 10.91
C GLN A 5 -11.56 -9.51 11.94
N LYS A 6 -11.09 -10.77 11.85
CA LYS A 6 -10.03 -11.28 12.73
C LYS A 6 -8.70 -10.55 12.52
N ILE A 7 -8.36 -10.21 11.27
CA ILE A 7 -7.16 -9.44 10.95
C ILE A 7 -7.26 -8.02 11.52
N ARG A 8 -8.42 -7.37 11.32
CA ARG A 8 -8.69 -6.01 11.82
C ARG A 8 -8.64 -5.95 13.35
N ALA A 9 -9.29 -6.90 14.05
CA ALA A 9 -9.27 -6.96 15.51
C ALA A 9 -7.84 -7.10 16.08
N ARG A 10 -7.00 -7.91 15.44
CA ARG A 10 -5.57 -8.02 15.80
C ARG A 10 -4.81 -6.71 15.59
N ALA A 11 -5.08 -6.01 14.49
CA ALA A 11 -4.46 -4.72 14.21
C ALA A 11 -4.87 -3.67 15.25
N VAL A 12 -6.16 -3.57 15.58
CA VAL A 12 -6.70 -2.67 16.62
C VAL A 12 -6.00 -2.92 17.95
N LYS A 13 -5.93 -4.19 18.39
CA LYS A 13 -5.24 -4.57 19.63
C LYS A 13 -3.75 -4.19 19.61
N ARG A 14 -3.07 -4.39 18.49
CA ARG A 14 -1.61 -4.10 18.37
C ARG A 14 -1.30 -2.61 18.28
N LYS A 15 -2.22 -1.80 17.74
CA LYS A 15 -2.00 -0.38 17.46
C LYS A 15 -2.58 0.54 18.53
N GLY A 16 -3.21 0.00 19.58
CA GLY A 16 -3.70 0.78 20.72
C GLY A 16 -5.12 1.30 20.55
N GLY A 17 -5.93 0.67 19.70
CA GLY A 17 -7.33 1.02 19.50
C GLY A 17 -7.68 1.37 18.05
N GLU A 18 -8.96 1.70 17.84
CA GLU A 18 -9.52 2.00 16.51
C GLU A 18 -8.99 3.32 15.94
N ALA A 19 -8.94 4.39 16.76
CA ALA A 19 -8.49 5.70 16.30
C ALA A 19 -6.99 5.73 15.92
N PRO A 20 -6.06 5.17 16.72
CA PRO A 20 -4.65 5.05 16.32
C PRO A 20 -4.44 4.14 15.11
N LEU A 21 -5.28 3.12 14.91
CA LEU A 21 -5.21 2.30 13.70
C LEU A 21 -5.69 3.09 12.47
N ALA A 22 -6.79 3.82 12.59
CA ALA A 22 -7.36 4.61 11.51
C ALA A 22 -6.37 5.68 11.00
N SER A 23 -5.61 6.33 11.88
CA SER A 23 -4.59 7.30 11.47
C SER A 23 -3.42 6.68 10.69
N LEU A 24 -3.12 5.39 10.91
CA LEU A 24 -2.09 4.65 10.17
C LEU A 24 -2.56 4.14 8.81
N LEU A 25 -3.85 3.89 8.63
CA LEU A 25 -4.42 3.39 7.37
C LEU A 25 -4.66 4.51 6.36
N GLY A 26 -4.76 5.76 6.82
CA GLY A 26 -5.10 6.90 5.97
C GLY A 26 -6.58 6.96 5.59
N PRO A 27 -6.99 7.93 4.77
CA PRO A 27 -8.37 8.05 4.31
C PRO A 27 -8.74 6.90 3.37
N MET A 28 -10.03 6.55 3.33
CA MET A 28 -10.54 5.59 2.37
C MET A 28 -10.38 6.15 0.95
N PRO A 29 -9.84 5.39 -0.01
CA PRO A 29 -9.68 5.87 -1.37
C PRO A 29 -11.04 6.09 -2.03
N ASP A 30 -11.11 7.09 -2.90
CA ASP A 30 -12.25 7.28 -3.79
C ASP A 30 -12.18 6.28 -4.94
N ASN A 31 -13.05 5.28 -4.93
CA ASN A 31 -13.09 4.24 -5.96
C ASN A 31 -13.32 4.83 -7.37
N ALA A 32 -14.05 5.95 -7.50
CA ALA A 32 -14.27 6.59 -8.79
C ALA A 32 -13.00 7.29 -9.31
N ALA A 33 -12.16 7.81 -8.41
CA ALA A 33 -10.85 8.32 -8.76
C ALA A 33 -9.88 7.19 -9.13
N VAL A 34 -9.89 6.08 -8.38
CA VAL A 34 -9.08 4.89 -8.67
C VAL A 34 -9.40 4.32 -10.06
N ALA A 35 -10.68 4.27 -10.43
CA ALA A 35 -11.10 3.78 -11.75
C ALA A 35 -10.62 4.65 -12.93
N LYS A 36 -10.14 5.87 -12.67
CA LYS A 36 -9.58 6.77 -13.69
C LYS A 36 -8.05 6.65 -13.82
N ILE A 37 -7.40 5.91 -12.92
CA ILE A 37 -5.96 5.67 -13.00
C ILE A 37 -5.69 4.77 -14.21
N THR A 38 -4.71 5.14 -15.03
CA THR A 38 -4.34 4.38 -16.22
C THR A 38 -3.66 3.07 -15.84
N ASP A 39 -3.83 2.04 -16.67
CA ASP A 39 -3.33 0.68 -16.42
C ASP A 39 -1.82 0.64 -16.15
N ASP A 40 -1.04 1.50 -16.83
CA ASP A 40 0.41 1.57 -16.67
C ASP A 40 0.83 2.06 -15.26
N ARG A 41 0.07 2.97 -14.64
CA ARG A 41 0.35 3.44 -13.28
C ARG A 41 0.01 2.38 -12.23
N ILE A 42 -1.05 1.60 -12.47
CA ILE A 42 -1.40 0.44 -11.63
C ILE A 42 -0.30 -0.62 -11.74
N LEU A 43 0.11 -0.95 -12.97
CA LEU A 43 1.18 -1.92 -13.21
C LEU A 43 2.50 -1.47 -12.59
N SER A 44 2.88 -0.21 -12.76
CA SER A 44 4.08 0.39 -12.15
C SER A 44 4.05 0.25 -10.62
N THR A 45 2.92 0.58 -9.98
CA THR A 45 2.78 0.43 -8.52
C THR A 45 2.91 -1.03 -8.09
N MET A 46 2.29 -1.97 -8.81
CA MET A 46 2.41 -3.40 -8.50
C MET A 46 3.85 -3.89 -8.66
N ALA A 47 4.53 -3.50 -9.74
CA ALA A 47 5.92 -3.82 -9.99
C ALA A 47 6.81 -3.29 -8.86
N GLU A 48 6.63 -2.03 -8.43
CA GLU A 48 7.39 -1.44 -7.33
C GLU A 48 7.34 -2.29 -6.05
N ARG A 49 6.14 -2.78 -5.69
CA ARG A 49 5.96 -3.61 -4.50
C ARG A 49 6.60 -4.98 -4.63
N VAL A 50 6.63 -5.55 -5.84
CA VAL A 50 7.35 -6.80 -6.12
C VAL A 50 8.86 -6.57 -5.99
N PHE A 51 9.38 -5.47 -6.55
CA PHE A 51 10.81 -5.12 -6.48
C PHE A 51 11.28 -4.77 -5.05
N ALA A 52 10.39 -4.25 -4.21
CA ALA A 52 10.68 -4.01 -2.80
C ALA A 52 10.87 -5.29 -1.96
N ALA A 53 10.54 -6.47 -2.50
CA ALA A 53 10.77 -7.73 -1.82
C ALA A 53 12.28 -8.01 -1.66
N GLY A 54 12.74 -8.11 -0.41
CA GLY A 54 14.15 -8.33 -0.09
C GLY A 54 15.02 -7.06 -0.09
N PHE A 55 14.42 -5.88 -0.32
CA PHE A 55 15.11 -4.59 -0.30
C PHE A 55 14.50 -3.62 0.72
N VAL A 56 15.26 -2.59 1.08
CA VAL A 56 14.75 -1.47 1.87
C VAL A 56 13.78 -0.66 1.00
N TRP A 57 12.52 -0.59 1.41
CA TRP A 57 11.44 0.04 0.62
C TRP A 57 11.78 1.46 0.19
N ARG A 58 12.29 2.27 1.11
CA ARG A 58 12.70 3.66 0.83
C ARG A 58 13.72 3.77 -0.30
N VAL A 59 14.61 2.80 -0.45
CA VAL A 59 15.63 2.80 -1.50
C VAL A 59 15.01 2.49 -2.87
N ILE A 60 14.05 1.57 -2.92
CA ILE A 60 13.33 1.26 -4.16
C ILE A 60 12.47 2.45 -4.58
N GLU A 61 11.69 3.02 -3.66
CA GLU A 61 10.84 4.20 -3.90
C GLU A 61 11.66 5.39 -4.43
N GLN A 62 12.86 5.62 -3.90
CA GLN A 62 13.77 6.68 -4.39
C GLN A 62 14.33 6.43 -5.78
N LYS A 63 14.52 5.16 -6.16
CA LYS A 63 15.10 4.78 -7.46
C LYS A 63 14.03 4.52 -8.53
N TRP A 64 12.76 4.41 -8.14
CA TRP A 64 11.66 4.04 -9.02
C TRP A 64 11.56 4.88 -10.30
N PRO A 65 11.72 6.22 -10.27
CA PRO A 65 11.70 7.02 -11.49
C PRO A 65 12.74 6.56 -12.54
N GLY A 66 13.95 6.18 -12.09
CA GLY A 66 14.99 5.67 -13.00
C GLY A 66 14.73 4.25 -13.51
N PHE A 67 13.92 3.45 -12.80
CA PHE A 67 13.46 2.16 -13.32
C PHE A 67 12.36 2.32 -14.37
N GLU A 68 11.54 3.36 -14.30
CA GLU A 68 10.50 3.64 -15.30
C GLU A 68 11.05 4.25 -16.59
N GLU A 69 12.24 4.87 -16.54
CA GLU A 69 12.92 5.47 -17.71
C GLU A 69 13.73 4.47 -18.55
N ALA A 70 14.09 3.32 -17.98
CA ALA A 70 15.00 2.32 -18.58
C ALA A 70 14.28 1.32 -19.51
#